data_AF-A0A3C0EAS1-F1
#
_entry.id   AF-A0A3C0EAS1-F1
#
_cell.length_a   1.000
_cell.length_b   1.000
_cell.length_c   1.000
_cell.angle_alpha   90.00
_cell.angle_beta   90.00
_cell.angle_gamma   90.00
#
_symmetry.space_group_name_H-M   'P 1'
#
loop_
_entity.id
_entity.type
_entity.pdbx_description
1 polymer ?
#
loop_
_entity_poly.entity_id
_entity_poly.type
_entity_poly.pdbx_seq_one_letter_code
_entity_poly.pdbx_strand_id
1 'polypeptide(L)'
;ESKNQLQRSIDTSRTLLEAKIAQLIRRVHVELGPKAGAETELAGQLAQVQQRLNGLDQEKVQVAGLRDRLTKTSTAIGEAQGTAERYVVEGKELAAKLEFLEKSGGGEAVCPLCQTSLGHDGCTALSHTYTTDIQAKRNLYRQNQQRLKQLETEKTDMEQEWGQRDQALTTSLREGQSKLQELESRIQESR
;
A
#
# COMPACT_ATOMS: atom_id res chain seq x y z
N GLU A 1 -60.52 -11.21 -70.59
CA GLU A 1 -59.06 -11.32 -70.38
C GLU A 1 -58.50 -10.36 -69.34
N SER A 2 -58.83 -9.07 -69.38
CA SER A 2 -58.36 -8.04 -68.42
C SER A 2 -58.53 -8.41 -66.92
N LYS A 3 -59.67 -9.00 -66.53
CA LYS A 3 -59.94 -9.42 -65.14
C LYS A 3 -59.00 -10.51 -64.63
N ASN A 4 -58.62 -11.46 -65.49
CA ASN A 4 -57.64 -12.51 -65.14
C ASN A 4 -56.21 -11.96 -65.04
N GLN A 5 -55.89 -10.92 -65.80
CA GLN A 5 -54.59 -10.24 -65.76
C GLN A 5 -54.44 -9.42 -64.47
N LEU A 6 -55.49 -8.70 -64.08
CA LEU A 6 -55.59 -7.99 -62.80
C LEU A 6 -55.49 -8.96 -61.61
N GLN A 7 -56.23 -10.08 -61.65
CA GLN A 7 -56.18 -11.10 -60.60
C GLN A 7 -54.76 -11.65 -60.43
N ARG A 8 -54.08 -12.03 -61.52
CA ARG A 8 -52.69 -12.48 -61.48
C ARG A 8 -51.75 -11.42 -60.90
N SER A 9 -51.90 -10.16 -61.29
CA SER A 9 -51.08 -9.06 -60.76
C SER A 9 -51.26 -8.85 -59.26
N ILE A 10 -52.50 -8.94 -58.76
CA ILE A 10 -52.83 -8.87 -57.33
C ILE A 10 -52.20 -10.06 -56.61
N ASP A 11 -52.36 -11.28 -57.12
CA ASP A 11 -51.82 -12.50 -56.50
C ASP A 11 -50.27 -12.48 -56.47
N THR A 12 -49.63 -11.94 -57.51
CA THR A 12 -48.17 -11.76 -57.57
C THR A 12 -47.69 -10.72 -56.56
N SER A 13 -48.41 -9.60 -56.44
CA SER A 13 -48.09 -8.54 -55.47
C SER A 13 -48.29 -9.03 -54.04
N ARG A 14 -49.33 -9.83 -53.80
CA ARG A 14 -49.62 -10.45 -52.51
C ARG A 14 -48.53 -11.42 -52.09
N THR A 15 -48.14 -12.36 -52.97
CA THR A 15 -47.05 -13.31 -52.68
C THR A 15 -45.73 -12.59 -52.41
N LEU A 16 -45.45 -11.50 -53.14
CA LEU A 16 -44.24 -10.70 -52.93
C LEU A 16 -44.24 -9.94 -51.59
N LEU A 17 -45.41 -9.43 -51.16
CA LEU A 17 -45.59 -8.84 -49.83
C LEU A 17 -45.50 -9.88 -48.71
N GLU A 18 -46.12 -11.05 -48.88
CA GLU A 18 -46.04 -12.15 -47.91
C GLU A 18 -44.59 -12.63 -47.73
N ALA A 19 -43.82 -12.74 -48.81
CA ALA A 19 -42.39 -13.05 -48.75
C ALA A 19 -41.57 -11.97 -48.02
N LYS A 20 -41.85 -10.68 -48.28
CA LYS A 20 -41.21 -9.56 -47.55
C LYS A 20 -41.55 -9.56 -46.06
N ILE A 21 -42.81 -9.81 -45.71
CA ILE A 21 -43.25 -9.91 -44.31
C ILE A 21 -42.52 -11.06 -43.62
N ALA A 22 -42.47 -12.24 -44.24
CA ALA A 22 -41.74 -13.40 -43.69
C ALA A 22 -40.24 -13.12 -43.52
N GLN A 23 -39.61 -12.44 -44.48
CA GLN A 23 -38.21 -12.02 -44.38
C GLN A 23 -37.98 -11.04 -43.23
N LEU A 24 -38.84 -10.03 -43.07
CA LEU A 24 -38.76 -9.05 -41.99
C LEU A 24 -38.98 -9.70 -40.62
N ILE A 25 -39.97 -10.58 -40.48
CA ILE A 25 -40.22 -11.33 -39.24
C ILE A 25 -39.00 -12.17 -38.87
N ARG A 26 -38.41 -12.86 -39.85
CA ARG A 26 -37.20 -13.66 -39.64
C ARG A 26 -36.03 -12.80 -39.21
N ARG A 27 -35.82 -11.65 -39.85
CA ARG A 27 -34.75 -10.71 -39.48
C ARG A 27 -34.94 -10.16 -38.05
N VAL A 28 -36.18 -9.84 -37.67
CA VAL A 28 -36.49 -9.40 -36.31
C VAL A 28 -36.19 -10.49 -35.28
N HIS A 29 -36.62 -11.73 -35.51
CA HIS A 29 -36.45 -12.82 -34.54
C HIS A 29 -35.03 -13.39 -34.49
N VAL A 30 -34.36 -13.50 -35.65
CA VAL A 30 -33.08 -14.19 -35.76
C VAL A 30 -31.90 -13.24 -35.54
N GLU A 31 -32.02 -11.98 -35.97
CA GLU A 31 -30.90 -11.02 -35.89
C GLU A 31 -31.11 -9.98 -34.79
N LEU A 32 -32.27 -9.32 -34.76
CA LEU A 32 -32.48 -8.16 -33.87
C LEU A 32 -32.82 -8.54 -32.42
N GLY A 33 -33.67 -9.55 -32.22
CA GLY A 33 -34.06 -10.02 -30.88
C GLY A 33 -32.88 -10.47 -30.01
N PRO A 34 -31.99 -11.36 -30.51
CA PRO A 34 -30.80 -11.78 -29.78
C PRO A 34 -29.82 -10.63 -29.49
N LYS A 35 -29.67 -9.69 -30.41
CA LYS A 35 -28.82 -8.49 -30.21
C LYS A 35 -29.36 -7.60 -29.10
N ALA A 36 -30.66 -7.32 -29.08
CA ALA A 36 -31.30 -6.52 -28.04
C ALA A 36 -31.16 -7.17 -26.65
N GLY A 37 -31.34 -8.49 -26.55
CA GLY A 37 -31.11 -9.23 -25.31
C GLY A 37 -29.65 -9.18 -24.85
N ALA A 38 -28.71 -9.45 -25.76
CA ALA A 38 -27.28 -9.40 -25.47
C ALA A 38 -26.80 -8.00 -25.02
N GLU A 39 -27.33 -6.92 -25.61
CA GLU A 39 -26.98 -5.55 -25.21
C GLU A 39 -27.39 -5.26 -23.76
N THR A 40 -28.60 -5.67 -23.35
CA THR A 40 -29.04 -5.50 -21.96
C THR A 40 -28.20 -6.30 -20.95
N GLU A 41 -27.82 -7.52 -21.30
CA GLU A 41 -26.95 -8.35 -20.46
C GLU A 41 -25.55 -7.75 -20.32
N LEU A 42 -24.94 -7.33 -21.44
CA LEU A 42 -23.62 -6.72 -21.47
C LEU A 42 -23.59 -5.40 -20.69
N ALA A 43 -24.64 -4.57 -20.80
CA ALA A 43 -24.77 -3.35 -20.02
C ALA A 43 -24.85 -3.61 -18.51
N GLY A 44 -25.57 -4.66 -18.10
CA GLY A 44 -25.62 -5.11 -16.70
C GLY A 44 -24.25 -5.57 -16.18
N GLN A 45 -23.52 -6.36 -16.97
CA GLN A 45 -22.17 -6.80 -16.64
C GLN A 45 -21.20 -5.60 -16.53
N LEU A 46 -21.30 -4.63 -17.44
CA LEU A 46 -20.47 -3.43 -17.45
C LEU A 46 -20.70 -2.59 -16.19
N ALA A 47 -21.96 -2.37 -15.81
CA ALA A 47 -22.31 -1.66 -14.58
C ALA A 47 -21.75 -2.37 -13.33
N GLN A 48 -21.82 -3.70 -13.29
CA GLN A 48 -21.28 -4.49 -12.18
C GLN A 48 -19.76 -4.36 -12.07
N VAL A 49 -19.04 -4.44 -13.20
CA VAL A 49 -17.57 -4.29 -13.23
C VAL A 49 -17.17 -2.87 -12.81
N GLN A 50 -17.86 -1.84 -13.29
CA GLN A 50 -17.63 -0.46 -12.89
C GLN A 50 -17.85 -0.24 -11.40
N GLN A 51 -18.95 -0.78 -10.85
CA GLN A 51 -19.21 -0.70 -9.41
C GLN A 51 -18.10 -1.40 -8.60
N ARG A 52 -17.62 -2.56 -9.05
CA ARG A 52 -16.52 -3.28 -8.39
C ARG A 52 -15.22 -2.47 -8.43
N LEU A 53 -14.88 -1.87 -9.58
CA LEU A 53 -13.71 -1.02 -9.72
C LEU A 53 -13.77 0.21 -8.81
N ASN A 54 -14.94 0.86 -8.70
CA ASN A 54 -15.15 1.98 -7.78
C ASN A 54 -15.04 1.52 -6.31
N GLY A 55 -15.49 0.30 -6.00
CA GLY A 55 -15.34 -0.31 -4.69
C GLY A 55 -13.89 -0.52 -4.25
N LEU A 56 -12.94 -0.59 -5.18
CA LEU A 56 -11.51 -0.76 -4.87
C LEU A 56 -10.84 0.55 -4.40
N ASP A 57 -11.53 1.70 -4.44
CA ASP A 57 -10.93 2.97 -4.02
C ASP A 57 -10.65 3.00 -2.51
N GLN A 58 -11.48 2.36 -1.70
CA GLN A 58 -11.21 2.22 -0.26
C GLN A 58 -9.95 1.39 -0.01
N GLU A 59 -9.75 0.32 -0.78
CA GLU A 59 -8.56 -0.53 -0.69
C GLU A 59 -7.29 0.24 -1.10
N LYS A 60 -7.35 1.07 -2.14
CA LYS A 60 -6.25 1.97 -2.53
C LYS A 60 -5.83 2.88 -1.38
N VAL A 61 -6.80 3.49 -0.69
CA VAL A 61 -6.53 4.36 0.46
C VAL A 61 -5.88 3.58 1.60
N GLN A 62 -6.35 2.36 1.88
CA GLN A 62 -5.76 1.51 2.92
C GLN A 62 -4.31 1.12 2.59
N VAL A 63 -4.05 0.67 1.36
CA VAL A 63 -2.69 0.33 0.89
C VAL A 63 -1.75 1.54 0.95
N ALA A 64 -2.22 2.72 0.55
CA ALA A 64 -1.45 3.96 0.67
C ALA A 64 -1.16 4.32 2.14
N GLY A 65 -2.14 4.13 3.04
CA GLY A 65 -1.97 4.33 4.47
C GLY A 65 -0.95 3.38 5.09
N LEU A 66 -0.94 2.10 4.68
CA LEU A 66 0.09 1.14 5.10
C LEU A 66 1.49 1.58 4.65
N ARG A 67 1.62 2.06 3.41
CA ARG A 67 2.89 2.58 2.88
C ARG A 67 3.42 3.79 3.65
N ASP A 68 2.53 4.71 4.04
CA ASP A 68 2.89 5.87 4.87
C ASP A 68 3.38 5.42 6.27
N ARG A 69 2.67 4.47 6.89
CA ARG A 69 3.10 3.87 8.18
C ARG A 69 4.45 3.16 8.07
N LEU A 70 4.71 2.45 6.98
CA LEU A 70 6.02 1.83 6.72
C LEU A 70 7.14 2.86 6.65
N THR A 71 6.89 3.97 5.96
CA THR A 71 7.85 5.07 5.84
C THR A 71 8.17 5.67 7.21
N LYS A 72 7.14 5.97 8.00
CA LYS A 72 7.28 6.47 9.39
C LYS A 72 8.06 5.50 10.27
N THR A 73 7.78 4.21 10.17
CA THR A 73 8.46 3.17 10.95
C THR A 73 9.93 3.07 10.55
N SER A 74 10.23 3.16 9.25
CA SER A 74 11.62 3.17 8.78
C SER A 74 12.40 4.40 9.26
N THR A 75 11.76 5.57 9.33
CA THR A 75 12.36 6.77 9.93
C THR A 75 12.64 6.55 11.42
N ALA A 76 11.66 6.02 12.18
CA ALA A 76 11.82 5.74 13.60
C ALA A 76 12.95 4.72 13.89
N ILE A 77 13.15 3.72 13.01
CA ILE A 77 14.30 2.81 13.09
C ILE A 77 15.61 3.57 12.95
N GLY A 78 15.73 4.45 11.94
CA GLY A 78 16.93 5.26 11.74
C GLY A 78 17.23 6.18 12.94
N GLU A 79 16.21 6.81 13.51
CA GLU A 79 16.33 7.61 14.73
C GLU A 79 16.79 6.77 15.93
N ALA A 80 16.24 5.57 16.10
CA ALA A 80 16.64 4.65 17.15
C ALA A 80 18.10 4.18 16.97
N GLN A 81 18.52 3.89 15.73
CA GLN A 81 19.91 3.54 15.41
C GLN A 81 20.87 4.68 15.78
N GLY A 82 20.61 5.90 15.32
CA GLY A 82 21.44 7.06 15.67
C GLY A 82 21.43 7.37 17.17
N THR A 83 20.33 7.09 17.87
CA THR A 83 20.27 7.20 19.34
C THR A 83 21.13 6.13 20.03
N ALA A 84 21.16 4.90 19.50
CA ALA A 84 22.02 3.84 20.01
C ALA A 84 23.51 4.21 19.87
N GLU A 85 23.91 4.73 18.72
CA GLU A 85 25.28 5.18 18.45
C GLU A 85 25.70 6.29 19.42
N ARG A 86 24.83 7.30 19.64
CA ARG A 86 25.08 8.37 20.60
C ARG A 86 25.32 7.83 22.01
N TYR A 87 24.48 6.92 22.50
CA TYR A 87 24.69 6.32 23.82
C TYR A 87 26.00 5.55 23.94
N VAL A 88 26.47 4.91 22.86
CA VAL A 88 27.77 4.24 22.83
C VAL A 88 28.91 5.24 22.93
N VAL A 89 28.85 6.33 22.16
CA VAL A 89 29.88 7.39 22.20
C VAL A 89 29.94 8.03 23.59
N GLU A 90 28.80 8.51 24.09
CA GLU A 90 28.70 9.14 25.42
C GLU A 90 29.17 8.19 26.54
N GLY A 91 28.82 6.91 26.46
CA GLY A 91 29.27 5.89 27.41
C GLY A 91 30.78 5.68 27.39
N LYS A 92 31.41 5.71 26.20
CA LYS A 92 32.88 5.62 26.05
C LYS A 92 33.58 6.87 26.60
N GLU A 93 33.02 8.04 26.36
CA GLU A 93 33.54 9.30 26.91
C GLU A 93 33.50 9.31 28.45
N LEU A 94 32.39 8.86 29.05
CA LEU A 94 32.28 8.73 30.50
C LEU A 94 33.28 7.71 31.06
N ALA A 95 33.47 6.58 30.38
CA ALA A 95 34.45 5.58 30.78
C ALA A 95 35.89 6.12 30.73
N ALA A 96 36.24 6.88 29.69
CA ALA A 96 37.55 7.52 29.58
C ALA A 96 37.78 8.57 30.69
N LYS A 97 36.74 9.35 31.04
CA LYS A 97 36.80 10.30 32.16
C LYS A 97 37.00 9.61 33.51
N LEU A 98 36.32 8.49 33.73
CA LEU A 98 36.50 7.67 34.93
C LEU A 98 37.92 7.11 35.02
N GLU A 99 38.43 6.53 33.92
CA GLU A 99 39.78 5.99 33.86
C GLU A 99 40.85 7.06 34.12
N PHE A 100 40.65 8.28 33.62
CA PHE A 100 41.53 9.41 33.92
C PHE A 100 41.56 9.72 35.42
N LEU A 101 40.39 9.85 36.07
CA LEU A 101 40.31 10.12 37.51
C LEU A 101 40.97 9.03 38.35
N GLU A 102 40.78 7.76 37.99
CA GLU A 102 41.38 6.62 38.68
C GLU A 102 42.91 6.61 38.56
N LYS A 103 43.46 6.95 37.38
CA LYS A 103 44.91 7.01 37.14
C LYS A 103 45.60 8.20 37.83
N SER A 104 44.91 9.32 37.99
CA SER A 104 45.47 10.52 38.64
C SER A 104 45.65 10.38 40.16
N GLY A 105 45.17 9.30 40.79
CA GLY A 105 45.44 8.95 42.19
C GLY A 105 45.05 10.02 43.23
N GLY A 106 44.22 11.00 42.86
CA GLY A 106 43.82 12.14 43.70
C GLY A 106 44.91 13.18 44.00
N GLY A 107 46.15 13.00 43.52
CA GLY A 107 47.27 13.91 43.81
C GLY A 107 47.41 15.07 42.80
N GLU A 108 47.04 14.82 41.54
CA GLU A 108 47.13 15.80 40.43
C GLU A 108 45.82 15.88 39.62
N ALA A 109 44.75 15.27 40.10
CA ALA A 109 43.46 15.28 39.42
C ALA A 109 42.88 16.70 39.41
N VAL A 110 42.49 17.18 38.23
CA VAL A 110 41.77 18.45 38.06
C VAL A 110 40.40 18.19 37.46
N CYS A 111 39.40 18.94 37.91
CA CYS A 111 38.07 18.85 37.34
C CYS A 111 38.11 19.27 35.86
N PRO A 112 37.69 18.44 34.90
CA PRO A 112 37.74 18.79 33.48
C PRO A 112 36.77 19.91 33.09
N LEU A 113 35.82 20.29 33.96
CA LEU A 113 34.84 21.35 33.70
C LEU A 113 35.29 22.72 34.23
N CYS A 114 35.94 22.77 35.39
CA CYS A 114 36.29 24.02 36.08
C CYS A 114 37.77 24.13 36.45
N GLN A 115 38.60 23.16 36.08
CA GLN A 115 40.04 23.06 36.34
C GLN A 115 40.45 23.15 37.82
N THR A 116 39.49 23.03 38.73
CA THR A 116 39.75 23.02 40.16
C THR A 116 40.48 21.73 40.54
N SER A 117 41.55 21.84 41.32
CA SER A 117 42.23 20.68 41.91
C SER A 117 41.24 19.85 42.72
N LEU A 118 41.18 18.56 42.42
CA LEU A 118 40.32 17.62 43.10
C LEU A 118 41.13 16.91 44.18
N GLY A 119 40.72 17.06 45.43
CA GLY A 119 41.20 16.20 46.51
C GLY A 119 40.62 14.78 46.38
N HIS A 120 41.02 13.89 47.28
CA HIS A 120 40.59 12.50 47.32
C HIS A 120 39.06 12.33 47.35
N ASP A 121 38.38 13.12 48.18
CA ASP A 121 36.91 13.08 48.31
C ASP A 121 36.21 13.55 47.02
N GLY A 122 36.76 14.58 46.36
CA GLY A 122 36.25 15.09 45.09
C GLY A 122 36.42 14.08 43.96
N CYS A 123 37.56 13.39 43.91
CA CYS A 123 37.78 12.29 42.96
C CYS A 123 36.80 11.14 43.20
N THR A 124 36.62 10.73 44.46
CA THR A 124 35.68 9.66 44.84
C THR A 124 34.25 9.99 44.44
N ALA A 125 33.78 11.21 44.72
CA ALA A 125 32.44 11.66 44.35
C ALA A 125 32.23 11.68 42.82
N LEU A 126 33.20 12.17 42.06
CA LEU A 126 33.14 12.19 40.60
C LEU A 126 33.20 10.78 40.00
N SER A 127 34.07 9.92 40.51
CA SER A 127 34.13 8.52 40.07
C SER A 127 32.81 7.78 40.32
N HIS A 128 32.17 8.03 41.46
CA HIS A 128 30.84 7.48 41.74
C HIS A 128 29.78 8.01 40.76
N THR A 129 29.82 9.31 40.45
CA THR A 129 28.92 9.95 39.49
C THR A 129 29.08 9.35 38.10
N TYR A 130 30.31 9.28 37.57
CA TYR A 130 30.57 8.68 36.26
C TYR A 130 30.19 7.20 36.20
N THR A 131 30.44 6.44 37.27
CA THR A 131 30.00 5.04 37.34
C THR A 131 28.48 4.93 37.21
N THR A 132 27.75 5.80 37.91
CA THR A 132 26.28 5.85 37.86
C THR A 132 25.79 6.26 36.47
N ASP A 133 26.38 7.28 35.88
CA ASP A 133 26.02 7.75 34.53
C ASP A 133 26.30 6.69 33.46
N ILE A 134 27.41 5.96 33.55
CA ILE A 134 27.73 4.83 32.66
C ILE A 134 26.65 3.75 32.77
N GLN A 135 26.22 3.41 33.99
CA GLN A 135 25.13 2.44 34.19
C GLN A 135 23.81 2.96 33.60
N ALA A 136 23.49 4.23 33.79
CA ALA A 136 22.32 4.86 33.19
C ALA A 136 22.36 4.80 31.66
N LYS A 137 23.50 5.14 31.03
CA LYS A 137 23.68 5.05 29.57
C LYS A 137 23.55 3.62 29.06
N ARG A 138 24.09 2.63 29.78
CA ARG A 138 23.90 1.21 29.45
C ARG A 138 22.42 0.80 29.50
N ASN A 139 21.67 1.29 30.48
CA ASN A 139 20.23 1.02 30.59
C ASN A 139 19.45 1.65 29.42
N LEU A 140 19.72 2.92 29.12
CA LEU A 140 19.12 3.62 27.97
C LEU A 140 19.43 2.90 26.65
N TYR A 141 20.67 2.44 26.47
CA TYR A 141 21.06 1.66 25.30
C TYR A 141 20.26 0.34 25.20
N ARG A 142 20.12 -0.41 26.30
CA ARG A 142 19.33 -1.65 26.31
C ARG A 142 17.85 -1.41 25.98
N GLN A 143 17.24 -0.37 26.56
CA GLN A 143 15.86 0.00 26.28
C GLN A 143 15.67 0.39 24.81
N ASN A 144 16.60 1.19 24.27
CA ASN A 144 16.57 1.58 22.87
C ASN A 144 16.77 0.38 21.92
N GLN A 145 17.63 -0.57 22.27
CA GLN A 145 17.80 -1.83 21.53
C GLN A 145 16.54 -2.69 21.53
N GLN A 146 15.81 -2.76 22.65
CA GLN A 146 14.52 -3.46 22.70
C GLN A 146 13.49 -2.78 21.79
N ARG A 147 13.39 -1.45 21.84
CA ARG A 147 12.51 -0.68 20.95
C ARG A 147 12.89 -0.87 19.47
N LEU A 148 14.17 -0.87 19.15
CA LEU A 148 14.66 -1.06 17.78
C LEU A 148 14.23 -2.42 17.23
N LYS A 149 14.39 -3.49 18.02
CA LYS A 149 13.90 -4.83 17.64
C LYS A 149 12.40 -4.86 17.39
N GLN A 150 11.61 -4.21 18.26
CA GLN A 150 10.16 -4.10 18.08
C GLN A 150 9.81 -3.40 16.76
N LEU A 151 10.44 -2.26 16.48
CA LEU A 151 10.22 -1.52 15.23
C LEU A 151 10.63 -2.32 13.99
N GLU A 152 11.73 -3.09 14.06
CA GLU A 152 12.18 -3.96 12.96
C GLU A 152 11.19 -5.11 12.69
N THR A 153 10.64 -5.72 13.75
CA THR A 153 9.58 -6.73 13.62
C THR A 153 8.32 -6.11 13.03
N GLU A 154 7.84 -4.99 13.58
CA GLU A 154 6.66 -4.27 13.08
C GLU A 154 6.82 -3.88 11.60
N LYS A 155 8.01 -3.40 11.21
CA LYS A 155 8.31 -3.08 9.82
C LYS A 155 8.19 -4.31 8.93
N THR A 156 8.78 -5.44 9.33
CA THR A 156 8.76 -6.68 8.54
C THR A 156 7.32 -7.17 8.34
N ASP A 157 6.52 -7.19 9.42
CA ASP A 157 5.11 -7.61 9.36
C ASP A 157 4.29 -6.68 8.45
N MET A 158 4.49 -5.36 8.56
CA MET A 158 3.82 -4.38 7.71
C MET A 158 4.27 -4.47 6.25
N GLU A 159 5.54 -4.77 5.95
CA GLU A 159 6.04 -4.93 4.58
C GLU A 159 5.38 -6.13 3.90
N GLN A 160 5.23 -7.24 4.65
CA GLN A 160 4.53 -8.42 4.17
C GLN A 160 3.04 -8.12 3.92
N GLU A 161 2.35 -7.50 4.88
CA GLU A 161 0.93 -7.13 4.72
C GLU A 161 0.74 -6.19 3.52
N TRP A 162 1.54 -5.13 3.44
CA TRP A 162 1.48 -4.16 2.35
C TRP A 162 1.70 -4.82 1.00
N GLY A 163 2.72 -5.66 0.86
CA GLY A 163 3.02 -6.36 -0.40
C GLY A 163 1.87 -7.27 -0.86
N GLN A 164 1.26 -8.01 0.07
CA GLN A 164 0.11 -8.87 -0.26
C GLN A 164 -1.10 -8.05 -0.73
N ARG A 165 -1.43 -6.96 -0.03
CA ARG A 165 -2.58 -6.12 -0.36
C ARG A 165 -2.38 -5.32 -1.63
N ASP A 166 -1.18 -4.77 -1.85
CA ASP A 166 -0.83 -4.04 -3.07
C ASP A 166 -0.89 -4.95 -4.31
N GLN A 167 -0.40 -6.19 -4.18
CA GLN A 167 -0.48 -7.18 -5.26
C GLN A 167 -1.92 -7.61 -5.56
N ALA A 168 -2.73 -7.86 -4.52
CA ALA A 168 -4.13 -8.23 -4.68
C ALA A 168 -4.96 -7.10 -5.33
N LEU A 169 -4.71 -5.86 -4.91
CA LEU A 169 -5.31 -4.66 -5.47
C LEU A 169 -4.91 -4.46 -6.93
N THR A 170 -3.62 -4.56 -7.24
CA THR A 170 -3.10 -4.42 -8.60
C THR A 170 -3.70 -5.46 -9.55
N THR A 171 -3.78 -6.72 -9.09
CA THR A 171 -4.42 -7.81 -9.84
C THR A 171 -5.90 -7.52 -10.09
N SER A 172 -6.63 -7.14 -9.03
CA SER A 172 -8.08 -6.84 -9.13
C SER A 172 -8.37 -5.66 -10.06
N LEU A 173 -7.54 -4.62 -10.04
CA LEU A 173 -7.66 -3.48 -10.94
C LEU A 173 -7.40 -3.89 -12.38
N ARG A 174 -6.35 -4.66 -12.64
CA ARG A 174 -5.99 -5.13 -13.98
C ARG A 174 -7.08 -6.01 -14.58
N GLU A 175 -7.58 -6.97 -13.80
CA GLU A 175 -8.67 -7.87 -14.23
C GLU A 175 -9.95 -7.08 -14.51
N GLY A 176 -10.33 -6.17 -13.61
CA GLY A 176 -11.51 -5.32 -13.79
C GLY A 176 -11.40 -4.41 -15.02
N GLN A 177 -10.24 -3.80 -15.26
CA GLN A 177 -10.00 -2.95 -16.43
C GLN A 177 -10.00 -3.76 -17.73
N SER A 178 -9.39 -4.94 -17.75
CA SER A 178 -9.43 -5.82 -18.92
C SER A 178 -10.86 -6.24 -19.23
N LYS A 179 -11.66 -6.57 -18.20
CA LYS A 179 -13.05 -6.96 -18.40
C LYS A 179 -13.92 -5.80 -18.87
N LEU A 180 -13.67 -4.59 -18.35
CA LEU A 180 -14.33 -3.37 -18.81
C LEU A 180 -14.11 -3.17 -20.32
N GLN A 181 -12.86 -3.21 -20.77
CA GLN A 181 -12.51 -3.04 -22.19
C GLN A 181 -13.13 -4.12 -23.08
N GLU A 182 -13.13 -5.38 -22.64
CA GLU A 182 -13.78 -6.48 -23.36
C GLU A 182 -15.29 -6.23 -23.52
N LEU A 183 -15.96 -5.82 -22.45
CA LEU A 183 -17.40 -5.54 -22.47
C LEU A 183 -17.73 -4.34 -23.35
N GLU A 184 -16.93 -3.27 -23.29
CA GLU A 184 -17.09 -2.09 -24.15
C GLU A 184 -16.95 -2.45 -25.64
N SER A 185 -15.98 -3.30 -26.01
CA SER A 185 -15.83 -3.79 -27.39
C SER A 185 -17.05 -4.60 -27.83
N ARG A 186 -17.50 -5.55 -27.00
CA ARG A 186 -18.65 -6.39 -27.31
C ARG A 186 -19.95 -5.60 -27.45
N ILE A 187 -20.15 -4.58 -26.63
CA ILE A 187 -21.30 -3.67 -26.76
C ILE A 187 -21.22 -2.92 -28.08
N GLN A 188 -20.04 -2.39 -28.43
CA GLN A 188 -19.84 -1.66 -29.68
C GLN A 188 -20.06 -2.54 -30.93
N GLU A 189 -19.65 -3.81 -30.88
CA GLU A 189 -19.89 -4.79 -31.94
C GLU A 189 -21.36 -5.24 -32.06
N SER A 190 -22.12 -5.15 -30.95
CA SER A 190 -23.52 -5.56 -30.91
C SER A 190 -24.48 -4.53 -31.53
N ARG A 191 -24.08 -3.25 -31.50
CA ARG A 191 -24.77 -2.11 -32.09
C ARG A 191 -24.70 -2.12 -33.62
#